data_AF-A0AAW0NFT0-F1
#
_entry.id   AF-A0AAW0NFT0-F1
#
_cell.length_a   1.000
_cell.length_b   1.000
_cell.length_c   1.000
_cell.angle_alpha   90.00
_cell.angle_beta   90.00
_cell.angle_gamma   90.00
#
_symmetry.space_group_name_H-M   'P 1'
#
loop_
_entity.id
_entity.type
_entity.pdbx_description
1 polymer ?
#
loop_
_entity_poly.entity_id
_entity_poly.type
_entity_poly.pdbx_seq_one_letter_code
_entity_poly.pdbx_strand_id
1 'polypeptide(L)'
;MNVGVVKVPVRPDRVQSAHRLQRDVTRLSPPLLPALGLLSAGFLLLLLSVSALLSAAAGSTPHLKSRGSYRISGRSGVVSRNPATMVNIPEYYAGKNVLITGATGFMGKVLLEKLLRSCPDVQSAYVMVRPKSGQSPQARIVDMISSKLFEKLQDEQPDFAQKIVPVNSDLTQPELGLSQEDQRTLSENIHIVFHCAATVRFNEPLKDAMQLNVLATQKMLALGRKMKQLEIFIHVSTAYANCDRELIEEVIYPPPVDYRKLIDTLEWMDDDLVAAMTPKLIKERPNTYTFTKAIAEYVIQKEAGDVNVAIVRPSIVGASWKDPFPGWIDNFNGPSGIFIAAGKGILRTMRASNDAVADLVPVDVVINTTLSAAWFSGSQRHHRPKNILVYNCTTGGINPFHWGEVGNCINMTFKTNPLEQAFRRPNVNLRSNSFTNQYWTAVSHTLPALLYDCYLKLTGQKPRMMKTISRLHKAMMVLEYFTSHSWVWHTDNLAMLMTHMSPEDKKVFNFDVRQLHWAEYMESYCMGTKKYVLNEELSGLPAARKHLNKLRNIRYTFNTVLVVLIWRIFIARSQMARNIWYFVVSMCFKFLSYFRASSTMR
;
A
#
# COMPACT_ATOMS: atom_id res chain seq x y z
N MET A 1 -21.56 -47.70 -25.86
CA MET A 1 -20.59 -47.75 -24.74
C MET A 1 -20.25 -46.33 -24.34
N ASN A 2 -20.79 -45.88 -23.20
CA ASN A 2 -20.46 -44.60 -22.57
C ASN A 2 -19.06 -44.69 -21.97
N VAL A 3 -18.13 -43.85 -22.43
CA VAL A 3 -16.84 -43.64 -21.75
C VAL A 3 -16.92 -42.28 -21.06
N GLY A 4 -17.02 -42.33 -19.74
CA GLY A 4 -17.25 -41.18 -18.87
C GLY A 4 -16.07 -40.21 -18.87
N VAL A 5 -16.36 -38.94 -19.15
CA VAL A 5 -15.46 -37.81 -18.92
C VAL A 5 -15.40 -37.57 -17.41
N VAL A 6 -14.24 -37.85 -16.82
CA VAL A 6 -13.93 -37.48 -15.43
C VAL A 6 -13.85 -35.95 -15.35
N LYS A 7 -14.93 -35.31 -14.88
CA LYS A 7 -14.92 -33.91 -14.45
C LYS A 7 -14.07 -33.80 -13.19
N VAL A 8 -12.84 -33.33 -13.33
CA VAL A 8 -12.04 -32.84 -12.19
C VAL A 8 -12.65 -31.50 -11.73
N PRO A 9 -13.16 -31.38 -10.49
CA PRO A 9 -13.73 -30.13 -10.01
C PRO A 9 -12.60 -29.14 -9.72
N VAL A 10 -12.45 -28.13 -10.56
CA VAL A 10 -11.62 -26.95 -10.28
C VAL A 10 -12.25 -26.22 -9.08
N ARG A 11 -11.60 -26.32 -7.90
CA ARG A 11 -12.03 -25.64 -6.68
C ARG A 11 -11.93 -24.12 -6.85
N PRO A 12 -13.01 -23.34 -6.61
CA PRO A 12 -12.96 -21.89 -6.66
C PRO A 12 -12.47 -21.34 -5.31
N ASP A 13 -11.16 -21.47 -5.03
CA ASP A 13 -10.58 -21.05 -3.75
C ASP A 13 -9.32 -20.18 -3.94
N ARG A 14 -9.38 -19.14 -4.79
CA ARG A 14 -8.25 -18.19 -4.99
C ARG A 14 -8.58 -16.69 -4.85
N VAL A 15 -9.79 -16.32 -4.41
CA VAL A 15 -10.22 -14.90 -4.31
C VAL A 15 -10.11 -14.29 -2.90
N GLN A 16 -9.79 -15.07 -1.86
CA GLN A 16 -10.29 -14.72 -0.53
C GLN A 16 -9.24 -14.43 0.57
N SER A 17 -7.95 -14.18 0.31
CA SER A 17 -6.98 -14.00 1.42
C SER A 17 -7.15 -12.68 2.18
N ALA A 18 -7.27 -11.55 1.48
CA ALA A 18 -7.45 -10.22 2.08
C ALA A 18 -8.87 -10.03 2.66
N HIS A 19 -9.92 -10.46 1.94
CA HIS A 19 -11.30 -10.45 2.46
C HIS A 19 -11.53 -11.47 3.60
N ARG A 20 -10.81 -12.60 3.65
CA ARG A 20 -10.84 -13.49 4.84
C ARG A 20 -10.03 -12.92 5.99
N LEU A 21 -8.91 -12.21 5.76
CA LEU A 21 -8.21 -11.47 6.82
C LEU A 21 -9.13 -10.37 7.39
N GLN A 22 -9.86 -9.63 6.54
CA GLN A 22 -10.91 -8.69 6.95
C GLN A 22 -11.95 -9.39 7.83
N ARG A 23 -12.57 -10.49 7.37
CA ARG A 23 -13.55 -11.25 8.17
C ARG A 23 -12.97 -11.78 9.49
N ASP A 24 -11.71 -12.22 9.50
CA ASP A 24 -11.08 -12.78 10.69
C ASP A 24 -10.67 -11.67 11.69
N VAL A 25 -10.23 -10.50 11.21
CA VAL A 25 -9.90 -9.32 12.03
C VAL A 25 -11.16 -8.66 12.58
N THR A 26 -12.26 -8.59 11.82
CA THR A 26 -13.54 -8.01 12.28
C THR A 26 -14.33 -8.96 13.18
N ARG A 27 -14.13 -10.29 13.09
CA ARG A 27 -14.79 -11.29 13.94
C ARG A 27 -14.03 -11.61 15.24
N LEU A 28 -12.94 -10.92 15.55
CA LEU A 28 -12.27 -11.05 16.85
C LEU A 28 -13.15 -10.41 17.94
N SER A 29 -14.24 -11.09 18.31
CA SER A 29 -15.03 -10.75 19.50
C SER A 29 -14.11 -10.82 20.72
N PRO A 30 -14.06 -9.80 21.58
CA PRO A 30 -13.24 -9.84 22.79
C PRO A 30 -13.93 -10.73 23.84
N PRO A 31 -13.31 -11.82 24.35
CA PRO A 31 -13.71 -12.39 25.62
C PRO A 31 -12.83 -11.83 26.75
N LEU A 32 -13.25 -12.10 27.98
CA LEU A 32 -12.76 -11.64 29.28
C LEU A 32 -11.26 -11.78 29.60
N LEU A 33 -10.39 -12.17 28.67
CA LEU A 33 -8.96 -12.39 28.92
C LEU A 33 -8.02 -11.56 28.01
N PRO A 34 -7.99 -10.22 28.14
CA PRO A 34 -6.86 -9.42 27.64
C PRO A 34 -5.53 -9.79 28.32
N ALA A 35 -5.56 -10.55 29.42
CA ALA A 35 -4.41 -10.95 30.23
C ALA A 35 -3.34 -11.76 29.48
N LEU A 36 -3.73 -12.62 28.52
CA LEU A 36 -2.78 -13.43 27.76
C LEU A 36 -1.95 -12.59 26.77
N GLY A 37 -2.48 -11.46 26.30
CA GLY A 37 -1.73 -10.48 25.49
C GLY A 37 -0.73 -9.64 26.30
N LEU A 38 -0.82 -9.65 27.63
CA LEU A 38 -0.01 -8.85 28.57
C LEU A 38 1.26 -9.58 29.03
N LEU A 39 1.36 -10.89 28.79
CA LEU A 39 2.56 -11.69 29.08
C LEU A 39 3.82 -11.12 28.40
N SER A 40 3.66 -10.45 27.25
CA SER A 40 4.76 -9.76 26.55
C SER A 40 5.39 -8.60 27.34
N ALA A 41 4.64 -7.95 28.24
CA ALA A 41 5.15 -6.89 29.11
C ALA A 41 5.63 -7.45 30.47
N GLY A 42 5.01 -8.52 30.95
CA GLY A 42 5.41 -9.18 32.19
C GLY A 42 6.76 -9.89 32.11
N PHE A 43 7.08 -10.47 30.95
CA PHE A 43 8.39 -11.07 30.69
C PHE A 43 9.52 -10.02 30.67
N LEU A 44 9.21 -8.75 30.38
CA LEU A 44 10.17 -7.64 30.45
C LEU A 44 10.68 -7.42 31.88
N LEU A 45 9.80 -7.60 32.88
CA LEU A 45 10.16 -7.49 34.30
C LEU A 45 10.91 -8.72 34.82
N LEU A 46 10.73 -9.89 34.18
CA LEU A 46 11.45 -11.11 34.54
C LEU A 46 12.89 -11.13 34.01
N LEU A 47 13.20 -10.34 32.97
CA LEU A 47 14.55 -10.26 32.35
C LEU A 47 15.30 -8.96 32.69
N LEU A 48 14.62 -7.89 33.11
CA LEU A 48 15.29 -6.70 33.64
C LEU A 48 15.98 -6.93 35.00
N SER A 49 15.78 -8.10 35.63
CA SER A 49 16.62 -8.56 36.75
C SER A 49 17.93 -9.23 36.33
N VAL A 50 18.17 -9.45 35.03
CA VAL A 50 19.41 -10.08 34.52
C VAL A 50 20.20 -9.13 33.59
N SER A 51 19.59 -8.06 33.06
CA SER A 51 20.29 -7.11 32.17
C SER A 51 20.91 -5.88 32.87
N ALA A 52 20.72 -5.71 34.18
CA ALA A 52 21.14 -4.51 34.91
C ALA A 52 22.63 -4.51 35.34
N LEU A 53 23.51 -5.16 34.59
CA LEU A 53 24.96 -5.19 34.87
C LEU A 53 25.88 -4.97 33.65
N LEU A 54 25.32 -4.65 32.47
CA LEU A 54 26.11 -4.31 31.28
C LEU A 54 25.48 -3.13 30.53
N SER A 55 25.68 -1.92 31.04
CA SER A 55 25.75 -0.67 30.25
C SER A 55 26.13 0.48 31.17
N ALA A 56 27.41 0.54 31.52
CA ALA A 56 28.05 1.74 32.03
C ALA A 56 29.30 1.98 31.19
N ALA A 57 29.16 2.77 30.14
CA ALA A 57 30.22 3.56 29.51
C ALA A 57 29.58 4.38 28.37
N ALA A 58 29.00 5.53 28.73
CA ALA A 58 28.80 6.61 27.78
C ALA A 58 30.07 7.48 27.81
N GLY A 59 30.65 7.74 26.65
CA GLY A 59 31.73 8.70 26.51
C GLY A 59 32.29 8.73 25.10
N SER A 60 31.70 9.57 24.23
CA SER A 60 32.42 10.63 23.50
C SER A 60 31.57 11.19 22.36
N THR A 61 31.41 12.52 22.39
CA THR A 61 30.79 13.43 21.43
C THR A 61 31.63 13.62 20.15
N PRO A 62 31.09 14.30 19.11
CA PRO A 62 31.36 13.98 17.71
C PRO A 62 32.46 14.82 17.07
N HIS A 63 33.09 14.27 16.02
CA HIS A 63 33.80 15.06 15.01
C HIS A 63 33.03 15.03 13.68
N LEU A 64 32.39 16.15 13.38
CA LEU A 64 31.98 16.51 12.02
C LEU A 64 33.24 16.62 11.14
N LYS A 65 33.27 15.87 10.03
CA LYS A 65 34.10 16.22 8.87
C LYS A 65 33.18 16.52 7.69
N SER A 66 33.10 17.80 7.36
CA SER A 66 32.60 18.29 6.09
C SER A 66 33.50 17.84 4.93
N ARG A 67 32.92 17.31 3.87
CA ARG A 67 33.43 17.20 2.48
C ARG A 67 32.36 16.45 1.68
N GLY A 68 31.89 16.87 0.51
CA GLY A 68 32.15 18.06 -0.30
C GLY A 68 30.97 18.19 -1.28
N SER A 69 30.67 19.42 -1.68
CA SER A 69 29.68 19.73 -2.69
C SER A 69 30.10 19.16 -4.04
N TYR A 70 29.36 18.19 -4.56
CA TYR A 70 29.44 17.83 -5.97
C TYR A 70 28.60 18.84 -6.77
N ARG A 71 29.29 19.78 -7.42
CA ARG A 71 28.74 20.57 -8.53
C ARG A 71 28.75 19.66 -9.76
N ILE A 72 27.59 19.14 -10.15
CA ILE A 72 27.43 18.54 -11.47
C ILE A 72 27.07 19.68 -12.44
N SER A 73 28.07 20.11 -13.21
CA SER A 73 27.85 20.92 -14.41
C SER A 73 27.42 19.99 -15.54
N GLY A 74 26.11 19.78 -15.68
CA GLY A 74 25.51 19.14 -16.84
C GLY A 74 24.87 20.19 -17.73
N ARG A 75 25.50 20.50 -18.86
CA ARG A 75 24.87 21.26 -19.95
C ARG A 75 23.70 20.43 -20.50
N SER A 76 22.48 20.71 -20.07
CA SER A 76 21.28 20.38 -20.85
C SER A 76 21.06 21.53 -21.82
N GLY A 77 21.22 21.25 -23.11
CA GLY A 77 20.81 22.15 -24.18
C GLY A 77 19.29 22.29 -24.15
N VAL A 78 18.79 23.26 -23.39
CA VAL A 78 17.40 23.67 -23.43
C VAL A 78 17.21 24.38 -24.77
N VAL A 79 16.63 23.66 -25.73
CA VAL A 79 16.06 24.25 -26.93
C VAL A 79 14.88 25.11 -26.46
N SER A 80 15.16 26.39 -26.22
CA SER A 80 14.15 27.43 -26.04
C SER A 80 13.36 27.54 -27.33
N ARG A 81 12.18 26.92 -27.37
CA ARG A 81 11.15 27.20 -28.37
C ARG A 81 9.94 27.75 -27.63
N ASN A 82 9.43 28.88 -28.11
CA ASN A 82 8.20 29.50 -27.64
C ASN A 82 7.12 28.43 -27.41
N PRO A 83 6.53 28.31 -26.22
CA PRO A 83 5.40 27.42 -26.03
C PRO A 83 4.24 28.02 -26.82
N ALA A 84 3.90 27.40 -27.95
CA ALA A 84 2.51 27.46 -28.40
C ALA A 84 1.68 27.06 -27.18
N THR A 85 0.79 27.93 -26.73
CA THR A 85 -0.09 27.68 -25.57
C THR A 85 -0.81 26.37 -25.83
N MET A 86 -0.43 25.32 -25.11
CA MET A 86 -1.14 24.04 -25.18
C MET A 86 -2.57 24.28 -24.68
N VAL A 87 -3.53 23.61 -25.30
CA VAL A 87 -4.91 23.56 -24.81
C VAL A 87 -4.91 23.10 -23.35
N ASN A 88 -5.88 23.53 -22.56
CA ASN A 88 -5.96 23.08 -21.17
C ASN A 88 -6.33 21.60 -21.08
N ILE A 89 -6.10 20.98 -19.92
CA ILE A 89 -6.33 19.53 -19.75
C ILE A 89 -7.78 19.13 -20.09
N PRO A 90 -8.84 19.79 -19.58
CA PRO A 90 -10.22 19.42 -19.90
C PRO A 90 -10.55 19.53 -21.39
N GLU A 91 -10.06 20.58 -22.05
CA GLU A 91 -10.27 20.82 -23.48
C GLU A 91 -9.62 19.73 -24.34
N TYR A 92 -8.44 19.24 -23.94
CA TYR A 92 -7.82 18.10 -24.61
C TYR A 92 -8.67 16.83 -24.55
N TYR A 93 -9.42 16.59 -23.47
CA TYR A 93 -10.29 15.42 -23.37
C TYR A 93 -11.65 15.61 -24.02
N ALA A 94 -12.04 16.85 -24.35
CA ALA A 94 -13.33 17.16 -24.95
C ALA A 94 -13.54 16.40 -26.27
N GLY A 95 -14.69 15.74 -26.40
CA GLY A 95 -15.06 14.97 -27.58
C GLY A 95 -14.26 13.68 -27.80
N LYS A 96 -13.37 13.27 -26.87
CA LYS A 96 -12.54 12.08 -27.03
C LYS A 96 -13.14 10.84 -26.38
N ASN A 97 -12.87 9.70 -26.98
CA ASN A 97 -13.17 8.39 -26.39
C ASN A 97 -11.93 7.80 -25.74
N VAL A 98 -12.09 7.39 -24.47
CA VAL A 98 -11.01 6.87 -23.64
C VAL A 98 -11.26 5.40 -23.34
N LEU A 99 -10.23 4.56 -23.49
CA LEU A 99 -10.26 3.16 -23.07
C LEU A 99 -9.48 2.98 -21.76
N ILE A 100 -10.11 2.41 -20.73
CA ILE A 100 -9.48 2.14 -19.44
C ILE A 100 -9.49 0.64 -19.16
N THR A 101 -8.30 0.06 -19.00
CA THR A 101 -8.17 -1.30 -18.44
C THR A 101 -8.00 -1.22 -16.94
N GLY A 102 -8.58 -2.18 -16.20
CA GLY A 102 -8.45 -2.20 -14.74
C GLY A 102 -9.26 -1.12 -14.02
N ALA A 103 -10.28 -0.52 -14.67
CA ALA A 103 -11.11 0.53 -14.08
C ALA A 103 -11.84 0.09 -12.80
N THR A 104 -12.13 -1.21 -12.65
CA THR A 104 -12.75 -1.75 -11.43
C THR A 104 -11.78 -1.92 -10.26
N GLY A 105 -10.48 -1.69 -10.46
CA GLY A 105 -9.45 -1.69 -9.43
C GLY A 105 -9.30 -0.32 -8.76
N PHE A 106 -8.55 -0.26 -7.66
CA PHE A 106 -8.39 0.93 -6.83
C PHE A 106 -8.07 2.21 -7.62
N MET A 107 -6.92 2.23 -8.32
CA MET A 107 -6.52 3.39 -9.13
C MET A 107 -7.48 3.65 -10.29
N GLY A 108 -7.94 2.58 -10.95
CA GLY A 108 -8.81 2.70 -12.12
C GLY A 108 -10.15 3.38 -11.83
N LYS A 109 -10.72 3.16 -10.63
CA LYS A 109 -11.95 3.85 -10.21
C LYS A 109 -11.71 5.34 -10.00
N VAL A 110 -10.60 5.70 -9.34
CA VAL A 110 -10.23 7.12 -9.13
C VAL A 110 -9.94 7.80 -10.46
N LEU A 111 -9.29 7.10 -11.40
CA LEU A 111 -9.05 7.60 -12.75
C LEU A 111 -10.37 7.91 -13.47
N LEU A 112 -11.30 6.96 -13.46
CA LEU A 112 -12.60 7.13 -14.10
C LEU A 112 -13.42 8.27 -13.46
N GLU A 113 -13.48 8.30 -12.12
CA GLU A 113 -14.18 9.36 -11.38
C GLU A 113 -13.58 10.74 -11.69
N LYS A 114 -12.25 10.87 -11.57
CA LYS A 114 -11.56 12.15 -11.79
C LYS A 114 -11.72 12.65 -13.23
N LEU A 115 -11.60 11.74 -14.21
CA LEU A 115 -11.78 12.06 -15.63
C LEU A 115 -13.20 12.57 -15.89
N LEU A 116 -14.23 11.84 -15.48
CA LEU A 116 -15.62 12.22 -15.75
C LEU A 116 -16.04 13.49 -15.00
N ARG A 117 -15.47 13.74 -13.81
CA ARG A 117 -15.78 14.93 -13.01
C ARG A 117 -15.07 16.18 -13.50
N SER A 118 -13.78 16.06 -13.82
CA SER A 118 -12.92 17.21 -14.14
C SER A 118 -12.83 17.48 -15.66
N CYS A 119 -13.23 16.52 -16.50
CA CYS A 119 -13.30 16.65 -17.95
C CYS A 119 -14.71 16.24 -18.42
N PRO A 120 -15.76 16.99 -18.07
CA PRO A 120 -17.14 16.59 -18.36
C PRO A 120 -17.40 16.42 -19.86
N ASP A 121 -16.70 17.13 -20.74
CA ASP A 121 -16.91 17.05 -22.19
C ASP A 121 -16.26 15.83 -22.85
N VAL A 122 -15.65 14.91 -22.08
CA VAL A 122 -15.20 13.61 -22.61
C VAL A 122 -16.39 12.86 -23.22
N GLN A 123 -16.23 12.32 -24.44
CA GLN A 123 -17.34 11.72 -25.17
C GLN A 123 -17.80 10.41 -24.52
N SER A 124 -16.88 9.47 -24.31
CA SER A 124 -17.18 8.18 -23.69
C SER A 124 -15.94 7.56 -23.05
N ALA A 125 -16.15 6.89 -21.92
CA ALA A 125 -15.17 6.08 -21.23
C ALA A 125 -15.49 4.59 -21.41
N TYR A 126 -14.77 3.94 -22.32
CA TYR A 126 -14.82 2.51 -22.54
C TYR A 126 -14.05 1.79 -21.43
N VAL A 127 -14.73 0.90 -20.70
CA VAL A 127 -14.16 0.22 -19.54
C VAL A 127 -14.10 -1.28 -19.79
N MET A 128 -12.88 -1.82 -19.85
CA MET A 128 -12.69 -3.27 -19.95
C MET A 128 -12.97 -3.95 -18.62
N VAL A 129 -13.99 -4.81 -18.61
CA VAL A 129 -14.44 -5.53 -17.42
C VAL A 129 -14.30 -7.03 -17.64
N ARG A 130 -13.61 -7.69 -16.71
CA ARG A 130 -13.52 -9.16 -16.69
C ARG A 130 -14.90 -9.79 -16.40
N PRO A 131 -15.32 -10.82 -17.15
CA PRO A 131 -16.53 -11.57 -16.84
C PRO A 131 -16.44 -12.21 -15.45
N LYS A 132 -17.57 -12.27 -14.74
CA LYS A 132 -17.68 -12.96 -13.44
C LYS A 132 -18.95 -13.80 -13.44
N SER A 133 -18.85 -15.06 -12.99
CA SER A 133 -20.00 -15.97 -12.95
C SER A 133 -21.19 -15.32 -12.25
N GLY A 134 -22.32 -15.21 -12.95
CA GLY A 134 -23.56 -14.63 -12.44
C GLY A 134 -23.64 -13.11 -12.39
N GLN A 135 -22.69 -12.36 -12.96
CA GLN A 135 -22.76 -10.89 -13.07
C GLN A 135 -22.40 -10.42 -14.49
N SER A 136 -23.28 -9.63 -15.12
CA SER A 136 -22.97 -8.98 -16.40
C SER A 136 -21.92 -7.87 -16.23
N PRO A 137 -21.17 -7.50 -17.29
CA PRO A 137 -20.28 -6.34 -17.26
C PRO A 137 -20.97 -5.06 -16.79
N GLN A 138 -22.21 -4.83 -17.26
CA GLN A 138 -23.06 -3.71 -16.87
C GLN A 138 -23.34 -3.71 -15.36
N ALA A 139 -23.74 -4.85 -14.79
CA ALA A 139 -23.98 -4.96 -13.35
C ALA A 139 -22.72 -4.64 -12.54
N ARG A 140 -21.54 -5.05 -13.01
CA ARG A 140 -20.27 -4.72 -12.35
C ARG A 140 -19.94 -3.22 -12.40
N ILE A 141 -20.33 -2.52 -13.47
CA ILE A 141 -20.19 -1.06 -13.54
C ILE A 141 -21.16 -0.40 -12.57
N VAL A 142 -22.43 -0.81 -12.54
CA VAL A 142 -23.44 -0.29 -11.59
C VAL A 142 -22.98 -0.47 -10.13
N ASP A 143 -22.49 -1.67 -9.78
CA ASP A 143 -21.92 -1.95 -8.46
C ASP A 143 -20.72 -1.04 -8.13
N MET A 144 -19.92 -0.66 -9.13
CA MET A 144 -18.76 0.20 -8.95
C MET A 144 -19.15 1.67 -8.74
N ILE A 145 -20.05 2.19 -9.58
CA ILE A 145 -20.47 3.60 -9.55
C ILE A 145 -21.42 3.91 -8.39
N SER A 146 -22.02 2.90 -7.77
CA SER A 146 -22.81 3.06 -6.53
C SER A 146 -21.95 3.23 -5.26
N SER A 147 -20.62 3.12 -5.37
CA SER A 147 -19.72 3.31 -4.24
C SER A 147 -19.54 4.79 -3.89
N LYS A 148 -19.22 5.06 -2.61
CA LYS A 148 -19.03 6.44 -2.08
C LYS A 148 -18.03 7.30 -2.86
N LEU A 149 -17.12 6.67 -3.61
CA LEU A 149 -16.16 7.38 -4.45
C LEU A 149 -16.86 8.30 -5.47
N PHE A 150 -17.98 7.84 -6.02
CA PHE A 150 -18.68 8.48 -7.13
C PHE A 150 -19.79 9.44 -6.67
N GLU A 151 -20.05 9.58 -5.36
CA GLU A 151 -21.10 10.47 -4.83
C GLU A 151 -20.89 11.92 -5.31
N LYS A 152 -19.67 12.44 -5.17
CA LYS A 152 -19.34 13.80 -5.64
C LYS A 152 -19.51 13.96 -7.16
N LEU A 153 -19.14 12.95 -7.94
CA LEU A 153 -19.34 12.95 -9.40
C LEU A 153 -20.83 12.90 -9.74
N GLN A 154 -21.63 12.12 -9.02
CA GLN A 154 -23.08 12.06 -9.21
C GLN A 154 -23.76 13.40 -8.92
N ASP A 155 -23.28 14.14 -7.92
CA ASP A 155 -23.77 15.48 -7.57
C ASP A 155 -23.38 16.52 -8.62
N GLU A 156 -22.12 16.49 -9.09
CA GLU A 156 -21.59 17.47 -10.05
C GLU A 156 -22.01 17.18 -11.51
N GLN A 157 -22.16 15.90 -11.88
CA GLN A 157 -22.44 15.45 -13.25
C GLN A 157 -23.47 14.31 -13.26
N PRO A 158 -24.78 14.59 -13.05
CA PRO A 158 -25.78 13.54 -12.81
C PRO A 158 -25.89 12.45 -13.89
N ASP A 159 -25.60 12.80 -15.15
CA ASP A 159 -25.69 11.91 -16.30
C ASP A 159 -24.37 11.18 -16.65
N PHE A 160 -23.34 11.27 -15.80
CA PHE A 160 -22.01 10.69 -16.09
C PHE A 160 -22.06 9.20 -16.45
N ALA A 161 -23.01 8.45 -15.88
CA ALA A 161 -23.15 7.01 -16.10
C ALA A 161 -23.42 6.67 -17.57
N GLN A 162 -24.09 7.55 -18.31
CA GLN A 162 -24.38 7.37 -19.74
C GLN A 162 -23.12 7.38 -20.61
N LYS A 163 -22.03 7.99 -20.12
CA LYS A 163 -20.73 8.05 -20.80
C LYS A 163 -19.88 6.81 -20.58
N ILE A 164 -20.27 5.90 -19.69
CA ILE A 164 -19.50 4.69 -19.39
C ILE A 164 -19.96 3.54 -20.28
N VAL A 165 -19.07 3.08 -21.16
CA VAL A 165 -19.34 1.97 -22.08
C VAL A 165 -18.61 0.72 -21.58
N PRO A 166 -19.31 -0.26 -20.98
CA PRO A 166 -18.67 -1.51 -20.55
C PRO A 166 -18.28 -2.38 -21.75
N VAL A 167 -17.02 -2.83 -21.77
CA VAL A 167 -16.49 -3.75 -22.76
C VAL A 167 -16.12 -5.05 -22.07
N ASN A 168 -16.67 -6.17 -22.54
CA ASN A 168 -16.34 -7.48 -21.98
C ASN A 168 -14.93 -7.89 -22.43
N SER A 169 -14.01 -8.08 -21.48
CA SER A 169 -12.63 -8.43 -21.82
C SER A 169 -11.95 -9.17 -20.68
N ASP A 170 -11.23 -10.23 -21.03
CA ASP A 170 -10.27 -10.87 -20.14
C ASP A 170 -8.89 -10.86 -20.78
N LEU A 171 -8.02 -10.00 -20.24
CA LEU A 171 -6.70 -9.72 -20.78
C LEU A 171 -5.78 -10.95 -20.85
N THR A 172 -6.11 -12.02 -20.10
CA THR A 172 -5.35 -13.27 -20.15
C THR A 172 -5.73 -14.16 -21.33
N GLN A 173 -6.87 -13.91 -21.99
CA GLN A 173 -7.34 -14.70 -23.13
C GLN A 173 -6.66 -14.30 -24.46
N PRO A 174 -6.72 -15.14 -25.50
CA PRO A 174 -6.40 -14.74 -26.88
C PRO A 174 -7.24 -13.52 -27.30
N GLU A 175 -6.66 -12.63 -28.11
CA GLU A 175 -7.31 -11.37 -28.54
C GLU A 175 -8.00 -10.58 -27.40
N LEU A 176 -7.43 -10.65 -26.18
CA LEU A 176 -7.95 -9.98 -24.97
C LEU A 176 -9.37 -10.41 -24.56
N GLY A 177 -9.87 -11.52 -25.08
CA GLY A 177 -11.23 -11.99 -24.88
C GLY A 177 -12.30 -11.09 -25.50
N LEU A 178 -11.93 -10.26 -26.47
CA LEU A 178 -12.83 -9.33 -27.15
C LEU A 178 -13.57 -10.01 -28.30
N SER A 179 -14.84 -9.65 -28.50
CA SER A 179 -15.56 -9.98 -29.73
C SER A 179 -14.97 -9.23 -30.93
N GLN A 180 -15.23 -9.71 -32.15
CA GLN A 180 -14.79 -8.99 -33.36
C GLN A 180 -15.45 -7.60 -33.48
N GLU A 181 -16.69 -7.47 -33.01
CA GLU A 181 -17.42 -6.21 -32.95
C GLU A 181 -16.79 -5.23 -31.98
N ASP A 182 -16.44 -5.68 -30.76
CA ASP A 182 -15.73 -4.85 -29.78
C ASP A 182 -14.36 -4.42 -30.32
N GLN A 183 -13.61 -5.34 -30.95
CA GLN A 183 -12.32 -5.01 -31.55
C GLN A 183 -12.46 -3.92 -32.62
N ARG A 184 -13.48 -4.01 -33.48
CA ARG A 184 -13.76 -2.99 -34.51
C ARG A 184 -14.12 -1.65 -33.86
N THR A 185 -15.07 -1.68 -32.92
CA THR A 185 -15.52 -0.49 -32.19
C THR A 185 -14.36 0.22 -31.51
N LEU A 186 -13.50 -0.52 -30.81
CA LEU A 186 -12.32 0.04 -30.14
C LEU A 186 -11.29 0.58 -31.15
N SER A 187 -11.07 -0.12 -32.27
CA SER A 187 -10.12 0.29 -33.30
C SER A 187 -10.54 1.57 -34.03
N GLU A 188 -11.85 1.84 -34.12
CA GLU A 188 -12.36 2.99 -34.86
C GLU A 188 -12.53 4.25 -34.01
N ASN A 189 -12.86 4.09 -32.72
CA ASN A 189 -13.34 5.20 -31.91
C ASN A 189 -12.35 5.69 -30.83
N ILE A 190 -11.39 4.86 -30.40
CA ILE A 190 -10.54 5.18 -29.24
C ILE A 190 -9.42 6.17 -29.59
N HIS A 191 -9.32 7.22 -28.78
CA HIS A 191 -8.30 8.26 -28.89
C HIS A 191 -7.20 8.09 -27.83
N ILE A 192 -7.56 7.61 -26.64
CA ILE A 192 -6.66 7.56 -25.48
C ILE A 192 -6.81 6.21 -24.79
N VAL A 193 -5.70 5.54 -24.50
CA VAL A 193 -5.70 4.28 -23.73
C VAL A 193 -5.00 4.49 -22.38
N PHE A 194 -5.66 4.14 -21.29
CA PHE A 194 -5.07 3.99 -19.97
C PHE A 194 -4.99 2.51 -19.59
N HIS A 195 -3.80 1.93 -19.75
CA HIS A 195 -3.55 0.55 -19.38
C HIS A 195 -3.12 0.45 -17.90
N CYS A 196 -4.10 0.33 -17.00
CA CYS A 196 -3.88 0.23 -15.55
C CYS A 196 -3.99 -1.19 -15.00
N ALA A 197 -4.50 -2.15 -15.79
CA ALA A 197 -4.66 -3.52 -15.35
C ALA A 197 -3.30 -4.21 -15.10
N ALA A 198 -3.16 -4.84 -13.93
CA ALA A 198 -2.01 -5.64 -13.55
C ALA A 198 -2.40 -6.59 -12.41
N THR A 199 -1.65 -7.68 -12.21
CA THR A 199 -1.61 -8.33 -10.89
C THR A 199 -0.65 -7.54 -10.02
N VAL A 200 -1.16 -7.04 -8.89
CA VAL A 200 -0.38 -6.30 -7.88
C VAL A 200 -0.03 -7.21 -6.69
N ARG A 201 -0.20 -8.52 -6.84
CA ARG A 201 0.10 -9.50 -5.80
C ARG A 201 1.56 -9.88 -5.90
N PHE A 202 2.33 -9.53 -4.87
CA PHE A 202 3.77 -9.82 -4.81
C PHE A 202 4.12 -11.32 -4.73
N ASN A 203 3.15 -12.19 -4.44
CA ASN A 203 3.34 -13.63 -4.36
C ASN A 203 2.60 -14.40 -5.47
N GLU A 204 2.24 -13.71 -6.56
CA GLU A 204 1.65 -14.37 -7.73
C GLU A 204 2.70 -15.27 -8.40
N PRO A 205 2.34 -16.51 -8.82
CA PRO A 205 3.20 -17.34 -9.63
C PRO A 205 3.73 -16.59 -10.85
N LEU A 206 4.98 -16.84 -11.24
CA LEU A 206 5.64 -16.09 -12.31
C LEU A 206 4.89 -16.20 -13.64
N LYS A 207 4.35 -17.38 -13.98
CA LYS A 207 3.57 -17.62 -15.21
C LYS A 207 2.32 -16.73 -15.27
N ASP A 208 1.56 -16.68 -14.19
CA ASP A 208 0.38 -15.82 -14.05
C ASP A 208 0.73 -14.33 -14.11
N ALA A 209 1.82 -13.92 -13.44
CA ALA A 209 2.31 -12.55 -13.47
C ALA A 209 2.77 -12.13 -14.87
N MET A 210 3.48 -12.99 -15.59
CA MET A 210 3.90 -12.76 -16.98
C MET A 210 2.69 -12.66 -17.93
N GLN A 211 1.69 -13.53 -17.77
CA GLN A 211 0.48 -13.49 -18.59
C GLN A 211 -0.24 -12.15 -18.48
N LEU A 212 -0.43 -11.65 -17.24
CA LEU A 212 -1.23 -10.44 -17.01
C LEU A 212 -0.44 -9.14 -17.12
N ASN A 213 0.84 -9.11 -16.77
CA ASN A 213 1.62 -7.87 -16.77
C ASN A 213 2.43 -7.68 -18.06
N VAL A 214 2.83 -8.76 -18.75
CA VAL A 214 3.69 -8.69 -19.95
C VAL A 214 2.89 -9.01 -21.20
N LEU A 215 2.33 -10.22 -21.30
CA LEU A 215 1.65 -10.66 -22.52
C LEU A 215 0.35 -9.88 -22.78
N ALA A 216 -0.41 -9.56 -21.74
CA ALA A 216 -1.57 -8.66 -21.87
C ALA A 216 -1.17 -7.27 -22.36
N THR A 217 -0.06 -6.70 -21.86
CA THR A 217 0.44 -5.40 -22.34
C THR A 217 0.87 -5.48 -23.80
N GLN A 218 1.55 -6.56 -24.20
CA GLN A 218 1.90 -6.82 -25.60
C GLN A 218 0.66 -6.85 -26.52
N LYS A 219 -0.38 -7.58 -26.11
CA LYS A 219 -1.66 -7.66 -26.83
C LYS A 219 -2.39 -6.31 -26.87
N MET A 220 -2.37 -5.55 -25.78
CA MET A 220 -2.94 -4.19 -25.74
C MET A 220 -2.21 -3.23 -26.67
N LEU A 221 -0.88 -3.32 -26.81
CA LEU A 221 -0.13 -2.55 -27.80
C LEU A 221 -0.51 -2.97 -29.23
N ALA A 222 -0.67 -4.27 -29.48
CA ALA A 222 -1.11 -4.77 -30.77
C ALA A 222 -2.52 -4.28 -31.15
N LEU A 223 -3.45 -4.21 -30.18
CA LEU A 223 -4.75 -3.57 -30.37
C LEU A 223 -4.60 -2.06 -30.60
N GLY A 224 -3.74 -1.38 -29.83
CA GLY A 224 -3.45 0.05 -30.00
C GLY A 224 -2.92 0.40 -31.39
N ARG A 225 -2.11 -0.46 -32.02
CA ARG A 225 -1.67 -0.28 -33.42
C ARG A 225 -2.81 -0.32 -34.43
N LYS A 226 -3.91 -1.03 -34.12
CA LYS A 226 -5.11 -1.09 -34.97
C LYS A 226 -6.01 0.15 -34.78
N MET A 227 -5.79 0.96 -33.74
CA MET A 227 -6.62 2.13 -33.44
C MET A 227 -6.30 3.32 -34.35
N LYS A 228 -7.26 3.70 -35.19
CA LYS A 228 -7.09 4.73 -36.24
C LYS A 228 -6.90 6.14 -35.67
N GLN A 229 -7.51 6.42 -34.52
CA GLN A 229 -7.56 7.74 -33.89
C GLN A 229 -6.66 7.85 -32.65
N LEU A 230 -5.86 6.83 -32.33
CA LEU A 230 -5.06 6.79 -31.11
C LEU A 230 -4.02 7.92 -31.08
N GLU A 231 -4.12 8.76 -30.06
CA GLU A 231 -3.21 9.85 -29.79
C GLU A 231 -2.12 9.46 -28.79
N ILE A 232 -2.49 8.68 -27.76
CA ILE A 232 -1.59 8.28 -26.68
C ILE A 232 -2.05 7.00 -26.00
N PHE A 233 -1.09 6.12 -25.71
CA PHE A 233 -1.23 4.96 -24.87
C PHE A 233 -0.43 5.18 -23.58
N ILE A 234 -1.11 5.24 -22.44
CA ILE A 234 -0.48 5.34 -21.13
C ILE A 234 -0.39 3.96 -20.49
N HIS A 235 0.82 3.56 -20.13
CA HIS A 235 1.06 2.39 -19.30
C HIS A 235 1.32 2.78 -17.85
N VAL A 236 0.55 2.23 -16.92
CA VAL A 236 0.86 2.37 -15.49
C VAL A 236 1.77 1.22 -15.06
N SER A 237 3.02 1.56 -14.77
CA SER A 237 4.03 0.66 -14.23
C SER A 237 4.15 0.84 -12.71
N THR A 238 5.37 0.83 -12.16
CA THR A 238 5.67 1.11 -10.76
C THR A 238 7.09 1.63 -10.64
N ALA A 239 7.34 2.55 -9.71
CA ALA A 239 8.68 3.05 -9.40
C ALA A 239 9.63 1.88 -9.04
N TYR A 240 9.09 0.86 -8.38
CA TYR A 240 9.85 -0.32 -7.96
C TYR A 240 10.16 -1.31 -9.10
N ALA A 241 9.82 -0.99 -10.35
CA ALA A 241 10.13 -1.83 -11.50
C ALA A 241 11.64 -1.99 -11.71
N ASN A 242 12.48 -1.15 -11.10
CA ASN A 242 13.93 -1.28 -11.12
C ASN A 242 14.54 -1.07 -9.72
N CYS A 243 13.86 -1.58 -8.69
CA CYS A 243 14.28 -1.43 -7.29
C CYS A 243 15.58 -2.16 -6.91
N ASP A 244 16.11 -3.00 -7.82
CA ASP A 244 17.46 -3.58 -7.80
C ASP A 244 18.58 -2.54 -8.01
N ARG A 245 18.22 -1.27 -8.26
CA ARG A 245 19.14 -0.14 -8.38
C ARG A 245 18.88 0.87 -7.28
N GLU A 246 19.91 1.58 -6.84
CA GLU A 246 19.77 2.68 -5.88
C GLU A 246 19.23 3.96 -6.54
N LEU A 247 19.78 4.30 -7.70
CA LEU A 247 19.35 5.44 -8.53
C LEU A 247 18.47 4.94 -9.68
N ILE A 248 17.26 5.48 -9.78
CA ILE A 248 16.28 5.10 -10.79
C ILE A 248 15.86 6.34 -11.57
N GLU A 249 16.29 6.37 -12.82
CA GLU A 249 16.05 7.47 -13.75
C GLU A 249 14.75 7.26 -14.53
N GLU A 250 14.30 8.30 -15.20
CA GLU A 250 13.12 8.30 -16.07
C GLU A 250 13.43 7.74 -17.46
N VAL A 251 14.06 6.56 -17.48
CA VAL A 251 14.39 5.78 -18.68
C VAL A 251 13.93 4.34 -18.53
N ILE A 252 13.74 3.64 -19.65
CA ILE A 252 13.43 2.22 -19.66
C ILE A 252 14.74 1.43 -19.62
N TYR A 253 14.88 0.56 -18.63
CA TYR A 253 16.07 -0.27 -18.46
C TYR A 253 15.91 -1.62 -19.18
N PRO A 254 16.96 -2.13 -19.84
CA PRO A 254 16.91 -3.46 -20.42
C PRO A 254 16.84 -4.53 -19.31
N PRO A 255 15.97 -5.54 -19.45
CA PRO A 255 15.87 -6.64 -18.50
C PRO A 255 17.12 -7.53 -18.60
N PRO A 256 17.44 -8.28 -17.53
CA PRO A 256 18.61 -9.16 -17.50
C PRO A 256 18.49 -10.39 -18.42
N VAL A 257 17.29 -10.67 -18.94
CA VAL A 257 16.98 -11.82 -19.79
C VAL A 257 16.18 -11.31 -20.99
N ASP A 258 16.44 -11.88 -22.17
CA ASP A 258 15.63 -11.62 -23.36
C ASP A 258 14.17 -12.03 -23.11
N TYR A 259 13.25 -11.08 -23.27
CA TYR A 259 11.85 -11.27 -22.91
C TYR A 259 11.15 -12.31 -23.81
N ARG A 260 11.56 -12.47 -25.07
CA ARG A 260 10.96 -13.45 -25.99
C ARG A 260 11.35 -14.86 -25.57
N LYS A 261 12.64 -15.08 -25.33
CA LYS A 261 13.13 -16.37 -24.81
C LYS A 261 12.46 -16.74 -23.50
N LEU A 262 12.23 -15.76 -22.63
CA LEU A 262 11.53 -15.98 -21.37
C LEU A 262 10.06 -16.39 -21.59
N ILE A 263 9.34 -15.70 -22.48
CA ILE A 263 7.96 -16.05 -22.86
C ILE A 263 7.91 -17.48 -23.39
N ASP A 264 8.72 -17.79 -24.40
CA ASP A 264 8.76 -19.11 -25.03
C ASP A 264 9.07 -20.20 -24.00
N THR A 265 10.02 -19.92 -23.09
CA THR A 265 10.41 -20.87 -22.04
C THR A 265 9.29 -21.12 -21.04
N LEU A 266 8.59 -20.07 -20.58
CA LEU A 266 7.52 -20.20 -19.59
C LEU A 266 6.24 -20.84 -20.17
N GLU A 267 6.06 -20.81 -21.49
CA GLU A 267 4.88 -21.40 -22.14
C GLU A 267 4.82 -22.93 -21.93
N TRP A 268 5.93 -23.63 -22.21
CA TRP A 268 5.99 -25.10 -22.13
C TRP A 268 6.33 -25.64 -20.74
N MET A 269 6.98 -24.86 -19.86
CA MET A 269 7.30 -25.32 -18.51
C MET A 269 6.04 -25.53 -17.67
N ASP A 270 6.03 -26.61 -16.88
CA ASP A 270 5.04 -26.84 -15.84
C ASP A 270 5.22 -25.89 -14.64
N ASP A 271 4.16 -25.76 -13.84
CA ASP A 271 4.10 -24.79 -12.74
C ASP A 271 5.15 -25.07 -11.65
N ASP A 272 5.50 -26.34 -11.39
CA ASP A 272 6.45 -26.72 -10.35
C ASP A 272 7.88 -26.35 -10.77
N LEU A 273 8.23 -26.57 -12.04
CA LEU A 273 9.51 -26.19 -12.61
C LEU A 273 9.65 -24.66 -12.68
N VAL A 274 8.58 -23.94 -13.05
CA VAL A 274 8.56 -22.47 -13.01
C VAL A 274 8.78 -21.96 -11.59
N ALA A 275 8.12 -22.56 -10.59
CA ALA A 275 8.29 -22.17 -9.19
C ALA A 275 9.74 -22.40 -8.72
N ALA A 276 10.37 -23.51 -9.10
CA ALA A 276 11.75 -23.82 -8.76
C ALA A 276 12.76 -22.86 -9.42
N MET A 277 12.48 -22.41 -10.65
CA MET A 277 13.36 -21.52 -11.42
C MET A 277 13.15 -20.02 -11.10
N THR A 278 11.96 -19.65 -10.60
CA THR A 278 11.59 -18.25 -10.32
C THR A 278 12.64 -17.47 -9.52
N PRO A 279 13.20 -17.98 -8.40
CA PRO A 279 14.21 -17.25 -7.63
C PRO A 279 15.47 -16.90 -8.44
N LYS A 280 15.89 -17.78 -9.36
CA LYS A 280 17.04 -17.54 -10.25
C LYS A 280 16.74 -16.53 -11.36
N LEU A 281 15.49 -16.50 -11.83
CA LEU A 281 15.05 -15.60 -12.89
C LEU A 281 14.91 -14.15 -12.40
N ILE A 282 14.31 -13.95 -11.21
CA ILE A 282 14.09 -12.61 -10.66
C ILE A 282 15.33 -12.01 -9.98
N LYS A 283 16.35 -12.85 -9.70
CA LYS A 283 17.65 -12.45 -9.10
C LYS A 283 17.48 -11.60 -7.83
N GLU A 284 17.98 -10.38 -7.83
CA GLU A 284 18.01 -9.46 -6.68
C GLU A 284 16.64 -8.80 -6.41
N ARG A 285 15.66 -9.02 -7.29
CA ARG A 285 14.35 -8.40 -7.17
C ARG A 285 13.52 -9.10 -6.10
N PRO A 286 12.78 -8.35 -5.27
CA PRO A 286 12.09 -8.91 -4.12
C PRO A 286 10.90 -9.80 -4.47
N ASN A 287 10.34 -9.68 -5.68
CA ASN A 287 9.14 -10.41 -6.09
C ASN A 287 8.92 -10.42 -7.61
N THR A 288 8.01 -11.30 -8.05
CA THR A 288 7.60 -11.46 -9.46
C THR A 288 6.93 -10.20 -10.02
N TYR A 289 6.26 -9.40 -9.19
CA TYR A 289 5.60 -8.16 -9.63
C TYR A 289 6.60 -7.13 -10.17
N THR A 290 7.63 -6.79 -9.39
CA THR A 290 8.67 -5.82 -9.80
C THR A 290 9.40 -6.28 -11.05
N PHE A 291 9.70 -7.57 -11.16
CA PHE A 291 10.33 -8.18 -12.33
C PHE A 291 9.45 -8.09 -13.59
N THR A 292 8.19 -8.52 -13.50
CA THR A 292 7.27 -8.51 -14.65
C THR A 292 6.91 -7.09 -15.11
N LYS A 293 6.85 -6.11 -14.20
CA LYS A 293 6.69 -4.69 -14.57
C LYS A 293 7.91 -4.15 -15.34
N ALA A 294 9.13 -4.48 -14.91
CA ALA A 294 10.33 -4.11 -15.68
C ALA A 294 10.31 -4.69 -17.10
N ILE A 295 9.93 -5.97 -17.22
CA ILE A 295 9.81 -6.62 -18.54
C ILE A 295 8.73 -5.95 -19.39
N ALA A 296 7.57 -5.63 -18.81
CA ALA A 296 6.47 -4.97 -19.53
C ALA A 296 6.90 -3.62 -20.14
N GLU A 297 7.66 -2.81 -19.39
CA GLU A 297 8.22 -1.56 -19.90
C GLU A 297 9.18 -1.79 -21.07
N TYR A 298 9.99 -2.84 -21.00
CA TYR A 298 10.90 -3.18 -22.10
C TYR A 298 10.16 -3.71 -23.33
N VAL A 299 9.10 -4.51 -23.16
CA VAL A 299 8.22 -4.93 -24.26
C VAL A 299 7.61 -3.70 -24.93
N ILE A 300 7.13 -2.72 -24.16
CA ILE A 300 6.65 -1.45 -24.69
C ILE A 300 7.75 -0.77 -25.52
N GLN A 301 8.98 -0.65 -25.01
CA GLN A 301 10.07 -0.03 -25.74
C GLN A 301 10.39 -0.74 -27.07
N LYS A 302 10.32 -2.07 -27.10
CA LYS A 302 10.67 -2.86 -28.29
C LYS A 302 9.53 -3.02 -29.28
N GLU A 303 8.29 -2.93 -28.82
CA GLU A 303 7.13 -3.28 -29.64
C GLU A 303 6.17 -2.12 -29.85
N ALA A 304 6.28 -0.97 -29.18
CA ALA A 304 5.34 0.14 -29.40
C ALA A 304 5.20 0.54 -30.90
N GLY A 305 6.28 0.46 -31.68
CA GLY A 305 6.29 0.87 -33.08
C GLY A 305 5.91 2.35 -33.19
N ASP A 306 4.91 2.67 -34.01
CA ASP A 306 4.42 4.04 -34.21
C ASP A 306 3.39 4.49 -33.16
N VAL A 307 3.03 3.63 -32.19
CA VAL A 307 2.14 4.00 -31.09
C VAL A 307 2.84 5.00 -30.19
N ASN A 308 2.20 6.15 -29.96
CA ASN A 308 2.67 7.11 -28.97
C ASN A 308 2.44 6.53 -27.58
N VAL A 309 3.51 6.31 -26.82
CA VAL A 309 3.42 5.72 -25.48
C VAL A 309 4.09 6.61 -24.45
N ALA A 310 3.48 6.71 -23.28
CA ALA A 310 4.16 7.19 -22.07
C ALA A 310 3.92 6.23 -20.89
N ILE A 311 4.86 6.22 -19.96
CA ILE A 311 4.85 5.31 -18.80
C ILE A 311 4.78 6.13 -17.52
N VAL A 312 3.84 5.82 -16.64
CA VAL A 312 3.75 6.41 -15.30
C VAL A 312 4.12 5.35 -14.27
N ARG A 313 5.11 5.65 -13.43
CA ARG A 313 5.66 4.77 -12.39
C ARG A 313 5.31 5.29 -11.00
N PRO A 314 4.15 4.93 -10.43
CA PRO A 314 3.84 5.26 -9.05
C PRO A 314 4.70 4.47 -8.05
N SER A 315 5.02 5.08 -6.92
CA SER A 315 5.54 4.38 -5.73
C SER A 315 4.41 3.69 -4.95
N ILE A 316 4.48 3.62 -3.61
CA ILE A 316 3.48 2.91 -2.79
C ILE A 316 2.21 3.75 -2.73
N VAL A 317 1.20 3.37 -3.53
CA VAL A 317 -0.05 4.11 -3.60
C VAL A 317 -0.88 3.94 -2.33
N GLY A 318 -1.18 5.06 -1.66
CA GLY A 318 -1.99 5.14 -0.44
C GLY A 318 -3.38 5.73 -0.68
N ALA A 319 -4.05 6.12 0.41
CA ALA A 319 -5.33 6.82 0.34
C ALA A 319 -5.21 8.17 -0.38
N SER A 320 -6.34 8.71 -0.84
CA SER A 320 -6.39 10.04 -1.45
C SER A 320 -5.95 11.13 -0.47
N TRP A 321 -5.28 12.14 -0.98
CA TRP A 321 -4.94 13.35 -0.24
C TRP A 321 -6.06 14.38 -0.31
N LYS A 322 -6.56 14.67 -1.51
CA LYS A 322 -7.62 15.67 -1.76
C LYS A 322 -8.82 15.07 -2.48
N ASP A 323 -8.61 14.39 -3.60
CA ASP A 323 -9.70 13.99 -4.50
C ASP A 323 -10.04 12.48 -4.42
N PRO A 324 -11.33 12.09 -4.52
CA PRO A 324 -12.51 12.97 -4.50
C PRO A 324 -12.77 13.60 -3.13
N PHE A 325 -12.26 13.00 -2.06
CA PHE A 325 -12.21 13.55 -0.71
C PHE A 325 -11.03 12.94 0.07
N PRO A 326 -10.50 13.60 1.11
CA PRO A 326 -9.34 13.13 1.85
C PRO A 326 -9.54 11.76 2.53
N GLY A 327 -8.52 10.91 2.47
CA GLY A 327 -8.48 9.62 3.14
C GLY A 327 -9.32 8.52 2.49
N TRP A 328 -9.85 8.71 1.28
CA TRP A 328 -10.58 7.65 0.59
C TRP A 328 -9.65 6.47 0.24
N ILE A 329 -10.10 5.26 0.59
CA ILE A 329 -9.43 3.99 0.33
C ILE A 329 -10.45 2.87 0.46
N ASP A 330 -10.45 1.89 -0.46
CA ASP A 330 -11.47 0.83 -0.52
C ASP A 330 -10.92 -0.60 -0.38
N ASN A 331 -9.63 -0.72 -0.05
CA ASN A 331 -8.94 -2.01 -0.05
C ASN A 331 -7.96 -2.17 1.13
N PHE A 332 -7.64 -3.44 1.41
CA PHE A 332 -6.67 -3.85 2.43
C PHE A 332 -5.25 -4.02 1.87
N ASN A 333 -5.03 -3.68 0.60
CA ASN A 333 -3.76 -3.95 -0.06
C ASN A 333 -2.67 -2.99 0.45
N GLY A 334 -1.41 -3.44 0.37
CA GLY A 334 -0.25 -2.64 0.73
C GLY A 334 -0.31 -2.11 2.17
N PRO A 335 -0.06 -0.80 2.40
CA PRO A 335 0.04 -0.21 3.74
C PRO A 335 -1.26 -0.23 4.53
N SER A 336 -2.44 -0.16 3.88
CA SER A 336 -3.74 -0.11 4.57
C SER A 336 -3.96 -1.28 5.52
N GLY A 337 -3.64 -2.51 5.10
CA GLY A 337 -3.77 -3.71 5.93
C GLY A 337 -2.83 -3.71 7.14
N ILE A 338 -1.62 -3.19 6.97
CA ILE A 338 -0.62 -3.05 8.04
C ILE A 338 -1.07 -1.99 9.06
N PHE A 339 -1.60 -0.86 8.60
CA PHE A 339 -2.09 0.21 9.46
C PHE A 339 -3.28 -0.26 10.30
N ILE A 340 -4.23 -0.97 9.69
CA ILE A 340 -5.36 -1.59 10.40
C ILE A 340 -4.86 -2.61 11.43
N ALA A 341 -3.90 -3.48 11.07
CA ALA A 341 -3.35 -4.46 12.00
C ALA A 341 -2.64 -3.79 13.19
N ALA A 342 -1.94 -2.68 12.96
CA ALA A 342 -1.32 -1.86 14.01
C ALA A 342 -2.39 -1.19 14.90
N GLY A 343 -3.42 -0.59 14.30
CA GLY A 343 -4.54 0.06 14.99
C GLY A 343 -5.39 -0.90 15.82
N LYS A 344 -5.59 -2.14 15.37
CA LYS A 344 -6.25 -3.20 16.18
C LYS A 344 -5.31 -3.77 17.25
N GLY A 345 -4.03 -3.39 17.29
CA GLY A 345 -3.02 -3.90 18.22
C GLY A 345 -2.64 -5.37 17.97
N ILE A 346 -2.94 -5.90 16.78
CA ILE A 346 -2.52 -7.23 16.34
C ILE A 346 -1.04 -7.18 15.99
N LEU A 347 -0.65 -6.19 15.19
CA LEU A 347 0.73 -5.88 14.84
C LEU A 347 1.41 -5.08 15.95
N ARG A 348 2.56 -5.56 16.42
CA ARG A 348 3.35 -5.01 17.54
C ARG A 348 4.78 -4.68 17.16
N THR A 349 5.35 -5.47 16.26
CA THR A 349 6.71 -5.29 15.76
C THR A 349 6.75 -5.58 14.28
N MET A 350 7.54 -4.84 13.53
CA MET A 350 7.79 -5.11 12.11
C MET A 350 9.24 -4.78 11.79
N ARG A 351 9.85 -5.55 10.89
CA ARG A 351 11.17 -5.25 10.36
C ARG A 351 11.05 -4.07 9.40
N ALA A 352 11.77 -2.99 9.71
CA ALA A 352 11.89 -1.81 8.87
C ALA A 352 13.13 -1.01 9.30
N SER A 353 13.73 -0.26 8.38
CA SER A 353 14.70 0.76 8.75
C SER A 353 13.95 2.04 9.10
N ASN A 354 14.18 2.59 10.31
CA ASN A 354 13.48 3.81 10.71
C ASN A 354 13.90 5.02 9.88
N ASP A 355 15.12 4.99 9.36
CA ASP A 355 15.72 6.03 8.51
C ASP A 355 15.52 5.75 7.02
N ALA A 356 14.87 4.63 6.66
CA ALA A 356 14.51 4.42 5.26
C ALA A 356 13.29 5.28 4.88
N VAL A 357 13.33 5.81 3.67
CA VAL A 357 12.26 6.61 3.09
C VAL A 357 11.05 5.71 2.81
N ALA A 358 9.92 6.08 3.37
CA ALA A 358 8.61 5.53 3.09
C ALA A 358 8.00 6.27 1.90
N ASP A 359 8.32 5.82 0.69
CA ASP A 359 7.85 6.36 -0.59
C ASP A 359 6.34 6.10 -0.82
N LEU A 360 5.51 6.73 0.00
CA LEU A 360 4.05 6.73 -0.09
C LEU A 360 3.61 7.82 -1.06
N VAL A 361 2.70 7.51 -1.99
CA VAL A 361 2.11 8.50 -2.91
C VAL A 361 0.59 8.43 -2.84
N PRO A 362 -0.13 9.55 -2.65
CA PRO A 362 -1.59 9.54 -2.68
C PRO A 362 -2.16 9.12 -4.04
N VAL A 363 -3.26 8.36 -4.05
CA VAL A 363 -3.85 7.87 -5.32
C VAL A 363 -4.25 8.98 -6.28
N ASP A 364 -4.77 10.09 -5.77
CA ASP A 364 -5.17 11.26 -6.55
C ASP A 364 -3.98 11.99 -7.18
N VAL A 365 -2.82 12.03 -6.52
CA VAL A 365 -1.57 12.54 -7.10
C VAL A 365 -1.17 11.71 -8.32
N VAL A 366 -1.26 10.38 -8.20
CA VAL A 366 -0.95 9.47 -9.33
C VAL A 366 -1.94 9.65 -10.48
N ILE A 367 -3.22 9.78 -10.19
CA ILE A 367 -4.26 9.97 -11.22
C ILE A 367 -4.10 11.33 -11.92
N ASN A 368 -3.86 12.40 -11.17
CA ASN A 368 -3.62 13.72 -11.74
C ASN A 368 -2.37 13.73 -12.64
N THR A 369 -1.30 13.06 -12.21
CA THR A 369 -0.10 12.84 -13.03
C THR A 369 -0.44 12.06 -14.30
N THR A 370 -1.25 11.00 -14.19
CA THR A 370 -1.61 10.11 -15.31
C THR A 370 -2.42 10.84 -16.38
N LEU A 371 -3.42 11.63 -15.97
CA LEU A 371 -4.23 12.46 -16.87
C LEU A 371 -3.37 13.55 -17.52
N SER A 372 -2.54 14.23 -16.73
CA SER A 372 -1.64 15.27 -17.24
C SER A 372 -0.61 14.70 -18.23
N ALA A 373 -0.06 13.52 -17.97
CA ALA A 373 0.89 12.86 -18.88
C ALA A 373 0.26 12.49 -20.23
N ALA A 374 -1.00 12.04 -20.22
CA ALA A 374 -1.76 11.79 -21.45
C ALA A 374 -2.04 13.08 -22.21
N TRP A 375 -2.48 14.13 -21.54
CA TRP A 375 -2.66 15.46 -22.12
C TRP A 375 -1.40 15.96 -22.81
N PHE A 376 -0.28 15.99 -22.10
CA PHE A 376 0.98 16.52 -22.61
C PHE A 376 1.48 15.71 -23.81
N SER A 377 1.55 14.39 -23.66
CA SER A 377 2.12 13.49 -24.68
C SER A 377 1.19 13.35 -25.89
N GLY A 378 -0.13 13.39 -25.67
CA GLY A 378 -1.13 13.29 -26.73
C GLY A 378 -1.31 14.58 -27.53
N SER A 379 -1.20 15.74 -26.89
CA SER A 379 -1.29 17.05 -27.58
C SER A 379 -0.13 17.30 -28.55
N GLN A 380 1.00 16.61 -28.38
CA GLN A 380 2.21 16.79 -29.19
C GLN A 380 2.34 15.74 -30.31
N ARG A 381 1.22 15.31 -30.91
CA ARG A 381 1.17 14.22 -31.90
C ARG A 381 2.18 14.35 -33.05
N HIS A 382 2.48 15.58 -33.49
CA HIS A 382 3.42 15.87 -34.59
C HIS A 382 4.86 16.18 -34.15
N HIS A 383 5.10 16.35 -32.84
CA HIS A 383 6.40 16.70 -32.26
C HIS A 383 6.82 15.69 -31.18
N ARG A 384 6.57 14.41 -31.43
CA ARG A 384 6.83 13.34 -30.47
C ARG A 384 8.33 13.25 -30.14
N PRO A 385 8.71 13.14 -28.85
CA PRO A 385 10.09 12.85 -28.50
C PRO A 385 10.51 11.49 -29.08
N LYS A 386 11.79 11.37 -29.45
CA LYS A 386 12.35 10.11 -29.99
C LYS A 386 12.29 8.95 -28.99
N ASN A 387 12.24 9.26 -27.70
CA ASN A 387 12.20 8.29 -26.61
C ASN A 387 10.84 8.36 -25.89
N ILE A 388 10.38 7.20 -25.41
CA ILE A 388 9.18 7.10 -24.57
C ILE A 388 9.40 7.90 -23.28
N LEU A 389 8.47 8.80 -22.97
CA LEU A 389 8.49 9.54 -21.72
C LEU A 389 8.10 8.63 -20.55
N VAL A 390 8.90 8.67 -19.48
CA VAL A 390 8.67 7.94 -18.25
C VAL A 390 8.53 8.94 -17.11
N TYR A 391 7.52 8.79 -16.27
CA TYR A 391 7.24 9.68 -15.16
C TYR A 391 7.34 8.91 -13.85
N ASN A 392 8.36 9.18 -13.03
CA ASN A 392 8.50 8.58 -11.70
C ASN A 392 7.63 9.31 -10.67
N CYS A 393 6.35 8.93 -10.55
CA CYS A 393 5.39 9.50 -9.60
C CYS A 393 5.69 9.04 -8.15
N THR A 394 6.64 9.72 -7.52
CA THR A 394 7.22 9.39 -6.22
C THR A 394 7.26 10.63 -5.31
N THR A 395 7.45 10.41 -4.00
CA THR A 395 7.51 11.49 -3.00
C THR A 395 8.89 11.63 -2.38
N GLY A 396 9.65 10.54 -2.27
CA GLY A 396 10.87 10.44 -1.47
C GLY A 396 11.98 11.40 -1.86
N GLY A 397 12.13 11.69 -3.16
CA GLY A 397 13.13 12.66 -3.64
C GLY A 397 12.75 14.13 -3.45
N ILE A 398 11.46 14.41 -3.18
CA ILE A 398 10.90 15.78 -3.21
C ILE A 398 10.42 16.22 -1.82
N ASN A 399 9.70 15.34 -1.12
CA ASN A 399 9.12 15.57 0.20
C ASN A 399 9.26 14.27 1.03
N PRO A 400 10.47 13.94 1.51
CA PRO A 400 10.75 12.66 2.16
C PRO A 400 9.95 12.46 3.44
N PHE A 401 9.53 11.22 3.67
CA PHE A 401 8.87 10.76 4.90
C PHE A 401 9.46 9.41 5.29
N HIS A 402 9.84 9.22 6.54
CA HIS A 402 10.57 8.01 6.95
C HIS A 402 9.66 7.02 7.68
N TRP A 403 9.99 5.73 7.58
CA TRP A 403 9.19 4.68 8.23
C TRP A 403 9.07 4.88 9.75
N GLY A 404 10.10 5.40 10.42
CA GLY A 404 10.01 5.76 11.85
C GLY A 404 8.90 6.77 12.14
N GLU A 405 8.74 7.77 11.27
CA GLU A 405 7.70 8.80 11.34
C GLU A 405 6.31 8.21 11.04
N VAL A 406 6.21 7.35 10.02
CA VAL A 406 4.98 6.59 9.72
C VAL A 406 4.50 5.84 10.96
N GLY A 407 5.39 5.11 11.64
CA GLY A 407 5.08 4.36 12.86
C GLY A 407 4.58 5.26 14.00
N ASN A 408 5.17 6.44 14.16
CA ASN A 408 4.76 7.43 15.15
C ASN A 408 3.37 8.00 14.86
N CYS A 409 3.10 8.40 13.61
CA CYS A 409 1.79 8.89 13.17
C CYS A 409 0.70 7.84 13.41
N ILE A 410 0.90 6.59 12.97
CA ILE A 410 -0.07 5.49 13.17
C ILE A 410 -0.38 5.30 14.67
N ASN A 411 0.66 5.24 15.50
CA ASN A 411 0.52 5.04 16.92
C ASN A 411 -0.24 6.21 17.59
N MET A 412 0.04 7.45 17.19
CA MET A 412 -0.63 8.63 17.73
C MET A 412 -2.10 8.65 17.29
N THR A 413 -2.37 8.52 16.00
CA THR A 413 -3.71 8.59 15.43
C THR A 413 -4.62 7.52 16.03
N PHE A 414 -4.21 6.25 16.09
CA PHE A 414 -5.10 5.21 16.64
C PHE A 414 -5.18 5.20 18.17
N LYS A 415 -4.29 5.87 18.90
CA LYS A 415 -4.48 6.10 20.34
C LYS A 415 -5.55 7.16 20.61
N THR A 416 -5.63 8.19 19.78
CA THR A 416 -6.62 9.27 19.89
C THR A 416 -7.96 8.90 19.24
N ASN A 417 -7.90 8.27 18.08
CA ASN A 417 -9.03 7.87 17.24
C ASN A 417 -8.99 6.33 17.03
N PRO A 418 -9.31 5.54 18.07
CA PRO A 418 -9.16 4.09 18.01
C PRO A 418 -10.14 3.42 17.07
N LEU A 419 -9.67 2.33 16.48
CA LEU A 419 -10.52 1.35 15.82
C LEU A 419 -11.39 0.61 16.85
N GLU A 420 -12.60 0.24 16.46
CA GLU A 420 -13.51 -0.51 17.30
C GLU A 420 -12.93 -1.90 17.61
N GLN A 421 -13.32 -2.47 18.76
CA GLN A 421 -12.92 -3.84 19.14
C GLN A 421 -11.41 -4.15 18.99
N ALA A 422 -10.55 -3.15 19.22
CA ALA A 422 -9.10 -3.37 19.18
C ALA A 422 -8.71 -4.52 20.13
N PHE A 423 -7.89 -5.45 19.65
CA PHE A 423 -7.43 -6.60 20.43
C PHE A 423 -6.48 -6.15 21.55
N ARG A 424 -5.61 -5.18 21.25
CA ARG A 424 -4.70 -4.53 22.21
C ARG A 424 -4.60 -3.04 21.91
N ARG A 425 -4.07 -2.27 22.86
CA ARG A 425 -3.74 -0.85 22.61
C ARG A 425 -2.74 -0.72 21.45
N PRO A 426 -2.98 0.15 20.45
CA PRO A 426 -2.03 0.44 19.37
C PRO A 426 -0.68 0.84 19.95
N ASN A 427 0.36 0.13 19.53
CA ASN A 427 1.77 0.42 19.84
C ASN A 427 2.63 -0.51 18.97
N VAL A 428 2.76 -0.16 17.69
CA VAL A 428 3.67 -0.82 16.75
C VAL A 428 5.07 -0.23 16.90
N ASN A 429 6.08 -1.08 16.85
CA ASN A 429 7.49 -0.67 16.89
C ASN A 429 8.18 -1.17 15.63
N LEU A 430 8.74 -0.25 14.86
CA LEU A 430 9.55 -0.57 13.70
C LEU A 430 10.99 -0.78 14.14
N ARG A 431 11.60 -1.88 13.69
CA ARG A 431 12.89 -2.34 14.20
C ARG A 431 13.85 -2.63 13.06
N SER A 432 15.04 -2.03 13.17
CA SER A 432 16.13 -2.19 12.21
C SER A 432 16.96 -3.45 12.45
N ASN A 433 16.97 -3.98 13.67
CA ASN A 433 17.70 -5.20 14.00
C ASN A 433 16.81 -6.45 13.83
N SER A 434 17.27 -7.41 13.01
CA SER A 434 16.55 -8.65 12.73
C SER A 434 16.36 -9.52 13.98
N PHE A 435 17.41 -9.70 14.79
CA PHE A 435 17.35 -10.50 16.02
C PHE A 435 16.35 -9.92 17.02
N THR A 436 16.41 -8.60 17.25
CA THR A 436 15.44 -7.92 18.12
C THR A 436 14.01 -8.06 17.59
N ASN A 437 13.81 -7.95 16.27
CA ASN A 437 12.49 -8.13 15.67
C ASN A 437 11.98 -9.57 15.80
N GLN A 438 12.83 -10.59 15.64
CA GLN A 438 12.47 -12.00 15.81
C GLN A 438 12.07 -12.30 17.25
N TYR A 439 12.86 -11.83 18.22
CA TYR A 439 12.51 -11.92 19.65
C TYR A 439 11.13 -11.33 19.92
N TRP A 440 10.90 -10.09 19.47
CA TRP A 440 9.62 -9.43 19.68
C TRP A 440 8.47 -10.08 18.89
N THR A 441 8.76 -10.70 17.75
CA THR A 441 7.77 -11.45 16.99
C THR A 441 7.33 -12.69 17.77
N ALA A 442 8.26 -13.45 18.33
CA ALA A 442 7.96 -14.59 19.18
C ALA A 442 7.13 -14.17 20.41
N VAL A 443 7.57 -13.13 21.11
CA VAL A 443 6.98 -12.69 22.39
C VAL A 443 5.64 -11.95 22.20
N SER A 444 5.51 -11.10 21.18
CA SER A 444 4.34 -10.22 21.01
C SER A 444 3.33 -10.69 19.98
N HIS A 445 3.69 -11.61 19.09
CA HIS A 445 2.77 -12.21 18.11
C HIS A 445 2.53 -13.69 18.39
N THR A 446 3.58 -14.52 18.31
CA THR A 446 3.45 -15.99 18.28
C THR A 446 2.96 -16.56 19.61
N LEU A 447 3.61 -16.22 20.72
CA LEU A 447 3.26 -16.75 22.04
C LEU A 447 1.82 -16.37 22.45
N PRO A 448 1.38 -15.09 22.38
CA PRO A 448 -0.01 -14.73 22.70
C PRO A 448 -1.03 -15.43 21.79
N ALA A 449 -0.70 -15.64 20.52
CA ALA A 449 -1.58 -16.33 19.58
C ALA A 449 -1.75 -17.81 19.91
N LEU A 450 -0.64 -18.49 20.26
CA LEU A 450 -0.66 -19.88 20.69
C LEU A 450 -1.46 -20.07 21.98
N LEU A 451 -1.26 -19.18 22.97
CA LEU A 451 -2.00 -19.20 24.23
C LEU A 451 -3.50 -18.96 24.02
N TYR A 452 -3.86 -18.01 23.15
CA TYR A 452 -5.25 -17.74 22.83
C TYR A 452 -5.90 -18.92 22.09
N ASP A 453 -5.21 -19.54 21.14
CA ASP A 453 -5.74 -20.71 20.43
C ASP A 453 -5.84 -21.94 21.35
N CYS A 454 -4.93 -22.09 22.32
CA CYS A 454 -5.04 -23.11 23.37
C CYS A 454 -6.30 -22.87 24.22
N TYR A 455 -6.53 -21.64 24.68
CA TYR A 455 -7.75 -21.27 25.40
C TYR A 455 -9.02 -21.54 24.58
N LEU A 456 -9.03 -21.19 23.29
CA LEU A 456 -10.16 -21.50 22.41
C LEU A 456 -10.42 -23.00 22.33
N LYS A 457 -9.37 -23.83 22.16
CA LYS A 457 -9.50 -25.28 22.18
C LYS A 457 -10.07 -25.81 23.50
N LEU A 458 -9.57 -25.30 24.64
CA LEU A 458 -10.06 -25.70 25.97
C LEU A 458 -11.51 -25.30 26.22
N THR A 459 -12.00 -24.25 25.56
CA THR A 459 -13.40 -23.80 25.64
C THR A 459 -14.29 -24.37 24.52
N GLY A 460 -13.80 -25.39 23.79
CA GLY A 460 -14.55 -26.03 22.69
C GLY A 460 -14.66 -25.21 21.40
N GLN A 461 -13.94 -24.09 21.30
CA GLN A 461 -13.92 -23.22 20.13
C GLN A 461 -12.79 -23.57 19.16
N LYS A 462 -12.98 -23.25 17.87
CA LYS A 462 -11.96 -23.48 16.85
C LYS A 462 -10.80 -22.47 16.96
N PRO A 463 -9.53 -22.91 16.95
CA PRO A 463 -8.37 -22.01 16.97
C PRO A 463 -8.35 -21.14 15.69
N ARG A 464 -7.96 -19.88 15.82
CA ARG A 464 -7.99 -18.90 14.73
C ARG A 464 -6.86 -17.87 14.76
N MET A 465 -6.27 -17.58 15.92
CA MET A 465 -5.32 -16.47 16.06
C MET A 465 -3.97 -16.79 15.41
N MET A 466 -3.46 -18.02 15.52
CA MET A 466 -2.24 -18.42 14.83
C MET A 466 -2.38 -18.27 13.31
N LYS A 467 -3.56 -18.59 12.77
CA LYS A 467 -3.84 -18.40 11.33
C LYS A 467 -3.79 -16.93 10.93
N THR A 468 -4.34 -16.03 11.76
CA THR A 468 -4.28 -14.58 11.55
C THR A 468 -2.84 -14.06 11.62
N ILE A 469 -2.08 -14.47 12.64
CA ILE A 469 -0.67 -14.07 12.80
C ILE A 469 0.20 -14.61 11.65
N SER A 470 0.04 -15.86 11.23
CA SER A 470 0.81 -16.40 10.10
C SER A 470 0.54 -15.65 8.80
N ARG A 471 -0.69 -15.18 8.57
CA ARG A 471 -1.02 -14.33 7.41
C ARG A 471 -0.38 -12.95 7.52
N LEU A 472 -0.41 -12.34 8.70
CA LEU A 472 0.25 -11.06 8.97
C LEU A 472 1.77 -11.17 8.74
N HIS A 473 2.41 -12.24 9.23
CA HIS A 473 3.85 -12.49 9.03
C HIS A 473 4.20 -12.62 7.55
N LYS A 474 3.41 -13.39 6.79
CA LYS A 474 3.60 -13.48 5.34
C LYS A 474 3.50 -12.10 4.66
N ALA A 475 2.52 -11.28 5.04
CA ALA A 475 2.39 -9.92 4.51
C ALA A 475 3.60 -9.03 4.86
N MET A 476 4.09 -9.09 6.11
CA MET A 476 5.26 -8.32 6.55
C MET A 476 6.55 -8.73 5.82
N MET A 477 6.81 -10.03 5.65
CA MET A 477 8.04 -10.49 4.97
C MET A 477 8.12 -9.99 3.54
N VAL A 478 6.98 -9.95 2.84
CA VAL A 478 6.92 -9.46 1.46
C VAL A 478 7.19 -7.96 1.37
N LEU A 479 6.89 -7.20 2.43
CA LEU A 479 7.11 -5.75 2.49
C LEU A 479 8.51 -5.38 3.01
N GLU A 480 9.22 -6.30 3.66
CA GLU A 480 10.48 -6.03 4.36
C GLU A 480 11.54 -5.36 3.47
N TYR A 481 11.61 -5.76 2.20
CA TYR A 481 12.51 -5.15 1.22
C TYR A 481 12.21 -3.65 1.05
N PHE A 482 10.94 -3.28 0.89
CA PHE A 482 10.49 -1.90 0.70
C PHE A 482 10.51 -1.07 1.99
N THR A 483 10.44 -1.71 3.15
CA THR A 483 10.49 -1.02 4.44
C THR A 483 11.91 -0.87 5.00
N SER A 484 12.91 -1.47 4.34
CA SER A 484 14.30 -1.49 4.83
C SER A 484 15.32 -0.83 3.89
N HIS A 485 14.92 -0.45 2.67
CA HIS A 485 15.77 0.22 1.70
C HIS A 485 15.17 1.58 1.31
N SER A 486 16.01 2.46 0.78
CA SER A 486 15.61 3.74 0.19
C SER A 486 16.11 3.81 -1.24
N TRP A 487 15.46 4.63 -2.04
CA TRP A 487 15.79 4.83 -3.44
C TRP A 487 15.89 6.32 -3.75
N VAL A 488 16.68 6.63 -4.78
CA VAL A 488 16.75 7.98 -5.35
C VAL A 488 16.03 7.95 -6.69
N TRP A 489 14.99 8.76 -6.82
CA TRP A 489 14.16 8.86 -8.02
C TRP A 489 14.46 10.16 -8.75
N HIS A 490 14.86 10.10 -10.02
CA HIS A 490 14.76 11.30 -10.87
C HIS A 490 13.29 11.56 -11.20
N THR A 491 12.91 12.84 -11.20
CA THR A 491 11.52 13.30 -11.39
C THR A 491 11.44 14.50 -12.34
N ASP A 492 12.43 14.63 -13.23
CA ASP A 492 12.58 15.77 -14.13
C ASP A 492 11.39 15.93 -15.08
N ASN A 493 10.84 14.83 -15.60
CA ASN A 493 9.67 14.82 -16.47
C ASN A 493 8.40 15.24 -15.71
N LEU A 494 8.28 14.96 -14.41
CA LEU A 494 7.18 15.50 -13.59
C LEU A 494 7.29 17.00 -13.40
N ALA A 495 8.50 17.48 -13.10
CA ALA A 495 8.76 18.91 -12.98
C ALA A 495 8.43 19.64 -14.29
N MET A 496 8.88 19.09 -15.41
CA MET A 496 8.58 19.57 -16.77
C MET A 496 7.08 19.55 -17.06
N LEU A 497 6.35 18.50 -16.66
CA LEU A 497 4.90 18.43 -16.87
C LEU A 497 4.18 19.58 -16.17
N MET A 498 4.56 19.88 -14.92
CA MET A 498 4.00 21.01 -14.18
C MET A 498 4.31 22.37 -14.81
N THR A 499 5.47 22.57 -15.45
CA THR A 499 5.78 23.89 -16.03
C THR A 499 4.86 24.26 -17.19
N HIS A 500 4.29 23.26 -17.86
CA HIS A 500 3.42 23.47 -19.01
C HIS A 500 1.94 23.65 -18.67
N MET A 501 1.53 23.29 -17.46
CA MET A 501 0.12 23.40 -17.04
C MET A 501 -0.28 24.86 -16.78
N SER A 502 -1.51 25.19 -17.16
CA SER A 502 -2.16 26.44 -16.78
C SER A 502 -2.31 26.54 -15.25
N PRO A 503 -2.47 27.75 -14.67
CA PRO A 503 -2.76 27.92 -13.24
C PRO A 503 -4.00 27.14 -12.78
N GLU A 504 -5.05 27.11 -13.62
CA GLU A 504 -6.29 26.39 -13.38
C GLU A 504 -6.06 24.87 -13.37
N ASP A 505 -5.32 24.35 -14.35
CA ASP A 505 -5.00 22.92 -14.41
C ASP A 505 -4.11 22.50 -13.23
N LYS A 506 -3.16 23.33 -12.79
CA LYS A 506 -2.36 23.07 -11.58
C LYS A 506 -3.21 22.95 -10.33
N LYS A 507 -4.34 23.66 -10.27
CA LYS A 507 -5.28 23.60 -9.15
C LYS A 507 -6.14 22.33 -9.23
N VAL A 508 -6.69 22.02 -10.39
CA VAL A 508 -7.62 20.89 -10.59
C VAL A 508 -6.89 19.55 -10.63
N PHE A 509 -5.78 19.46 -11.35
CA PHE A 509 -4.96 18.27 -11.53
C PHE A 509 -3.65 18.40 -10.76
N ASN A 510 -3.73 18.79 -9.48
CA ASN A 510 -2.54 19.00 -8.65
C ASN A 510 -1.83 17.67 -8.33
N PHE A 511 -0.54 17.59 -8.64
CA PHE A 511 0.35 16.50 -8.22
C PHE A 511 1.66 17.02 -7.61
N ASP A 512 1.68 18.26 -7.13
CA ASP A 512 2.81 18.85 -6.42
C ASP A 512 2.85 18.40 -4.94
N VAL A 513 3.62 17.35 -4.70
CA VAL A 513 3.76 16.72 -3.38
C VAL A 513 4.54 17.56 -2.36
N ARG A 514 5.17 18.68 -2.75
CA ARG A 514 5.81 19.61 -1.80
C ARG A 514 4.79 20.28 -0.87
N GLN A 515 3.54 20.36 -1.32
CA GLN A 515 2.42 20.93 -0.58
C GLN A 515 1.78 19.92 0.40
N LEU A 516 2.23 18.66 0.41
CA LEU A 516 1.67 17.59 1.24
C LEU A 516 2.20 17.66 2.67
N HIS A 517 1.31 17.81 3.64
CA HIS A 517 1.64 17.72 5.08
C HIS A 517 1.45 16.28 5.58
N TRP A 518 2.56 15.59 5.86
CA TRP A 518 2.55 14.16 6.20
C TRP A 518 1.71 13.80 7.42
N ALA A 519 1.73 14.60 8.49
CA ALA A 519 0.96 14.31 9.69
C ALA A 519 -0.55 14.31 9.43
N GLU A 520 -1.06 15.34 8.73
CA GLU A 520 -2.47 15.46 8.35
C GLU A 520 -2.89 14.39 7.35
N TYR A 521 -2.03 14.10 6.37
CA TYR A 521 -2.26 13.02 5.42
C TYR A 521 -2.37 11.66 6.11
N MET A 522 -1.44 11.35 7.02
CA MET A 522 -1.43 10.08 7.75
C MET A 522 -2.61 9.95 8.71
N GLU A 523 -3.04 11.04 9.34
CA GLU A 523 -4.29 11.04 10.13
C GLU A 523 -5.49 10.74 9.24
N SER A 524 -5.64 11.47 8.13
CA SER A 524 -6.74 11.29 7.16
C SER A 524 -6.75 9.88 6.59
N TYR A 525 -5.59 9.31 6.27
CA TYR A 525 -5.46 7.94 5.80
C TYR A 525 -5.90 6.95 6.89
N CYS A 526 -5.40 7.06 8.12
CA CYS A 526 -5.82 6.17 9.21
C CYS A 526 -7.34 6.26 9.46
N MET A 527 -7.91 7.46 9.47
CA MET A 527 -9.36 7.67 9.59
C MET A 527 -10.13 7.10 8.39
N GLY A 528 -9.55 7.20 7.20
CA GLY A 528 -10.03 6.58 5.98
C GLY A 528 -10.17 5.06 6.10
N THR A 529 -9.14 4.38 6.65
CA THR A 529 -9.21 2.93 6.87
C THR A 529 -10.31 2.54 7.85
N LYS A 530 -10.56 3.36 8.88
CA LYS A 530 -11.67 3.17 9.82
C LYS A 530 -13.02 3.28 9.07
N LYS A 531 -13.23 4.38 8.35
CA LYS A 531 -14.52 4.71 7.73
C LYS A 531 -14.86 3.85 6.51
N TYR A 532 -13.92 3.68 5.59
CA TYR A 532 -14.21 3.13 4.25
C TYR A 532 -13.82 1.66 4.09
N VAL A 533 -12.84 1.18 4.87
CA VAL A 533 -12.34 -0.20 4.77
C VAL A 533 -12.95 -1.09 5.85
N LEU A 534 -13.06 -0.57 7.08
CA LEU A 534 -13.69 -1.26 8.20
C LEU A 534 -15.19 -0.96 8.35
N ASN A 535 -15.72 0.04 7.63
CA ASN A 535 -17.10 0.51 7.74
C ASN A 535 -17.49 0.89 9.18
N GLU A 536 -16.54 1.44 9.94
CA GLU A 536 -16.77 1.91 11.31
C GLU A 536 -17.16 3.39 11.28
N GLU A 537 -18.30 3.73 11.86
CA GLU A 537 -18.76 5.12 11.93
C GLU A 537 -17.97 5.95 12.96
N LEU A 538 -17.91 7.26 12.73
CA LEU A 538 -17.27 8.19 13.68
C LEU A 538 -18.07 8.32 14.99
N SER A 539 -19.39 8.08 14.94
CA SER A 539 -20.29 8.00 16.10
C SER A 539 -19.83 6.94 17.12
N GLY A 540 -19.14 5.88 16.67
CA GLY A 540 -18.60 4.81 17.51
C GLY A 540 -17.32 5.16 18.29
N LEU A 541 -16.69 6.32 18.03
CA LEU A 541 -15.42 6.71 18.66
C LEU A 541 -15.47 6.77 20.21
N PRO A 542 -16.51 7.30 20.88
CA PRO A 542 -16.58 7.30 22.33
C PRO A 542 -16.54 5.88 22.93
N ALA A 543 -17.26 4.94 22.32
CA ALA A 543 -17.26 3.53 22.73
C ALA A 543 -15.89 2.88 22.51
N ALA A 544 -15.26 3.13 21.36
CA ALA A 544 -13.91 2.64 21.06
C ALA A 544 -12.85 3.18 22.05
N ARG A 545 -12.93 4.47 22.41
CA ARG A 545 -12.07 5.08 23.45
C ARG A 545 -12.29 4.45 24.83
N LYS A 546 -13.53 4.19 25.22
CA LYS A 546 -13.87 3.49 26.47
C LYS A 546 -13.28 2.08 26.50
N HIS A 547 -13.40 1.32 25.40
CA HIS A 547 -12.77 0.01 25.24
C HIS A 547 -11.25 0.09 25.37
N LEU A 548 -10.61 1.07 24.72
CA LEU A 548 -9.17 1.28 24.82
C LEU A 548 -8.70 1.64 26.24
N ASN A 549 -9.49 2.41 26.98
CA ASN A 549 -9.25 2.71 28.39
C ASN A 549 -9.42 1.48 29.29
N LYS A 550 -10.41 0.62 29.02
CA LYS A 550 -10.55 -0.68 29.69
C LYS A 550 -9.30 -1.54 29.48
N LEU A 551 -8.81 -1.66 28.24
CA LEU A 551 -7.57 -2.39 27.94
C LEU A 551 -6.34 -1.79 28.64
N ARG A 552 -6.29 -0.46 28.78
CA ARG A 552 -5.24 0.23 29.55
C ARG A 552 -5.26 -0.21 31.01
N ASN A 553 -6.43 -0.15 31.63
CA ASN A 553 -6.59 -0.44 33.05
C ASN A 553 -6.27 -1.91 33.31
N ILE A 554 -6.74 -2.83 32.46
CA ILE A 554 -6.40 -4.25 32.56
C ILE A 554 -4.89 -4.47 32.46
N ARG A 555 -4.19 -3.77 31.56
CA ARG A 555 -2.72 -3.79 31.48
C ARG A 555 -2.06 -3.31 32.77
N TYR A 556 -2.49 -2.17 33.31
CA TYR A 556 -1.92 -1.64 34.54
C TYR A 556 -2.18 -2.58 35.72
N THR A 557 -3.40 -3.08 35.89
CA THR A 557 -3.73 -4.05 36.93
C THR A 557 -2.87 -5.30 36.81
N PHE A 558 -2.76 -5.89 35.61
CA PHE A 558 -1.94 -7.08 35.39
C PHE A 558 -0.46 -6.83 35.73
N ASN A 559 0.11 -5.72 35.23
CA ASN A 559 1.50 -5.38 35.51
C ASN A 559 1.73 -5.14 37.00
N THR A 560 0.83 -4.42 37.69
CA THR A 560 0.92 -4.19 39.13
C THR A 560 0.85 -5.49 39.91
N VAL A 561 -0.08 -6.39 39.59
CA VAL A 561 -0.18 -7.72 40.24
C VAL A 561 1.10 -8.52 40.03
N LEU A 562 1.63 -8.53 38.80
CA LEU A 562 2.86 -9.25 38.50
C LEU A 562 4.06 -8.67 39.26
N VAL A 563 4.21 -7.35 39.32
CA VAL A 563 5.26 -6.68 40.11
C VAL A 563 5.14 -7.06 41.58
N VAL A 564 3.93 -7.05 42.14
CA VAL A 564 3.69 -7.46 43.54
C VAL A 564 4.08 -8.92 43.77
N LEU A 565 3.74 -9.83 42.85
CA LEU A 565 4.11 -11.25 42.96
C LEU A 565 5.62 -11.46 42.88
N ILE A 566 6.30 -10.82 41.91
CA ILE A 566 7.76 -10.88 41.77
C ILE A 566 8.43 -10.32 43.03
N TRP A 567 7.97 -9.16 43.50
CA TRP A 567 8.49 -8.52 44.71
C TRP A 567 8.31 -9.40 45.95
N ARG A 568 7.16 -10.06 46.10
CA ARG A 568 6.89 -10.99 47.20
C ARG A 568 7.84 -12.20 47.17
N ILE A 569 8.09 -12.77 45.99
CA ILE A 569 9.05 -13.87 45.82
C ILE A 569 10.47 -13.40 46.16
N PHE A 570 10.84 -12.22 45.69
CA PHE A 570 12.17 -11.64 45.92
C PHE A 570 12.43 -11.37 47.42
N ILE A 571 11.47 -10.76 48.13
CA ILE A 571 11.52 -10.58 49.59
C ILE A 571 11.60 -11.92 50.32
N ALA A 572 10.83 -12.93 49.90
CA ALA A 572 10.86 -14.24 50.54
C ALA A 572 12.25 -14.89 50.45
N ARG A 573 12.99 -14.64 49.35
CA ARG A 573 14.27 -15.27 49.05
C ARG A 573 15.51 -14.43 49.41
N SER A 574 15.37 -13.14 49.70
CA SER A 574 16.50 -12.23 49.97
C SER A 574 16.35 -11.47 51.29
N GLN A 575 17.32 -11.65 52.20
CA GLN A 575 17.37 -10.92 53.47
C GLN A 575 17.59 -9.42 53.24
N MET A 576 18.43 -9.04 52.28
CA MET A 576 18.66 -7.63 51.91
C MET A 576 17.36 -6.98 51.44
N ALA A 577 16.58 -7.66 50.60
CA ALA A 577 15.29 -7.15 50.13
C ALA A 577 14.27 -6.97 51.27
N ARG A 578 14.21 -7.90 52.24
CA ARG A 578 13.40 -7.75 53.45
C ARG A 578 13.79 -6.50 54.24
N ASN A 579 15.08 -6.31 54.48
CA ASN A 579 15.58 -5.18 55.27
C ASN A 579 15.25 -3.85 54.59
N ILE A 580 15.45 -3.74 53.27
CA ILE A 580 15.07 -2.56 52.48
C ILE A 580 13.56 -2.32 52.56
N TRP A 581 12.74 -3.36 52.42
CA TRP A 581 11.28 -3.24 52.52
C TRP A 581 10.83 -2.73 53.89
N TYR A 582 11.34 -3.30 54.98
CA TYR A 582 11.01 -2.83 56.33
C TYR A 582 11.46 -1.39 56.58
N PHE A 583 12.62 -1.00 56.05
CA PHE A 583 13.10 0.37 56.12
C PHE A 583 12.15 1.34 55.40
N VAL A 584 11.75 1.04 54.16
CA VAL A 584 10.82 1.86 53.37
C VAL A 584 9.45 1.95 54.04
N VAL A 585 8.89 0.83 54.49
CA VAL A 585 7.60 0.81 55.20
C VAL A 585 7.68 1.62 56.49
N SER A 586 8.76 1.48 57.27
CA SER A 586 8.99 2.28 58.49
C SER A 586 9.07 3.78 58.19
N MET A 587 9.77 4.18 57.13
CA MET A 587 9.81 5.57 56.66
C MET A 587 8.41 6.09 56.28
N CYS A 588 7.62 5.32 55.55
CA CYS A 588 6.25 5.69 55.19
C CYS A 588 5.35 5.87 56.43
N PHE A 589 5.44 4.98 57.42
CA PHE A 589 4.70 5.10 58.67
C PHE A 589 5.13 6.34 59.48
N LYS A 590 6.44 6.63 59.54
CA LYS A 590 6.97 7.85 60.17
C LYS A 590 6.49 9.11 59.46
N PHE A 591 6.46 9.10 58.13
CA PHE A 591 5.98 10.22 57.33
C PHE A 591 4.46 10.44 57.48
N LEU A 592 3.65 9.38 57.46
CA LEU A 592 2.20 9.46 57.67
C LEU A 592 1.85 9.91 59.09
N SER A 593 2.58 9.44 60.12
CA SER A 593 2.38 9.88 61.50
C SER A 593 2.76 11.35 61.70
N TYR A 594 3.80 11.84 61.02
CA TYR A 594 4.17 13.26 61.00
C TYR A 594 3.06 14.13 60.38
N PHE A 595 2.49 13.72 59.24
CA PHE A 595 1.35 14.44 58.64
C PHE A 595 0.11 14.42 59.51
N ARG A 596 -0.18 13.29 60.17
CA ARG A 596 -1.32 13.17 61.07
C ARG A 596 -1.17 14.11 62.26
N ALA A 597 0.01 14.14 62.89
CA ALA A 597 0.35 15.06 63.98
C ALA A 597 0.29 16.54 63.54
N SER A 598 0.75 16.86 62.32
CA SER A 598 0.70 18.21 61.77
C SER A 598 -0.72 18.65 61.37
N SER A 599 -1.61 17.74 60.98
CA SER A 599 -3.01 18.04 60.66
C SER A 599 -3.90 18.28 61.89
N THR A 600 -3.50 17.76 63.05
CA THR A 600 -4.16 17.98 64.35
C THR A 600 -3.70 19.24 65.08
N MET A 601 -2.69 19.95 64.57
CA MET A 601 -2.20 21.23 65.10
C MET A 601 -2.70 22.45 64.30
N ARG A 602 -3.87 22.34 63.65
CA ARG A 602 -4.58 23.48 63.04
C ARG A 602 -5.91 23.73 63.72
#